data_AF-A0A925C444-F1
#
_entry.id   AF-A0A925C444-F1
#
_cell.length_a   1.000
_cell.length_b   1.000
_cell.length_c   1.000
_cell.angle_alpha   90.00
_cell.angle_beta   90.00
_cell.angle_gamma   90.00
#
_symmetry.space_group_name_H-M   'P 1'
#
loop_
_entity.id
_entity.type
_entity.pdbx_description
1 polymer ?
#
loop_
_entity_poly.entity_id
_entity_poly.type
_entity_poly.pdbx_seq_one_letter_code
_entity_poly.pdbx_strand_id
1 'polypeptide(L)'
;TLARIRARTLMADYGRPRLAAGQAQGERFGGSITQQAKAIEHRPAAVPADDATTTEIRGGFITQLLAALNIKSEAWERVSGNAHVAAIAANEAFNRARRSNASLDVLLRKREDEARLSLDEAYTALKGKLRPQASWDLQMLDDAYQELDQHWAVLMLLPHGPYESVLRDLTDSLEADAGAGRLSNEQQSLYDIARGLAEAFHGNARSDEASWRRLSAGFTAAQHAEPRIAFDDGRTLN
;
A
#
# COMPACT_ATOMS: atom_id res chain seq x y z
N THR A 1 7.46 5.86 28.72
CA THR A 1 7.31 4.59 28.00
C THR A 1 5.84 4.18 28.05
N LEU A 2 5.07 4.56 27.03
CA LEU A 2 3.61 4.40 27.02
C LEU A 2 3.22 3.55 25.80
N ALA A 3 2.83 2.31 26.06
CA ALA A 3 2.30 1.39 25.06
C ALA A 3 0.87 1.80 24.70
N ARG A 4 0.62 2.06 23.41
CA ARG A 4 -0.74 2.20 22.86
C ARG A 4 -1.11 0.92 22.12
N ILE A 5 -1.84 0.07 22.83
CA ILE A 5 -2.62 -1.02 22.26
C ILE A 5 -3.82 -0.38 21.55
N ARG A 6 -3.94 -0.57 20.23
CA ARG A 6 -5.21 -0.33 19.51
C ARG A 6 -5.77 -1.68 19.07
N ALA A 7 -6.88 -2.05 19.70
CA ALA A 7 -7.71 -3.17 19.29
C ALA A 7 -8.34 -2.86 17.93
N ARG A 8 -8.17 -3.79 16.97
CA ARG A 8 -8.95 -3.85 15.73
C ARG A 8 -10.25 -4.58 16.03
N THR A 9 -11.37 -3.85 16.02
CA THR A 9 -12.70 -4.45 15.89
C THR A 9 -13.02 -4.65 14.42
N LEU A 10 -13.47 -5.87 14.14
CA LEU A 10 -13.81 -6.42 12.84
C LEU A 10 -14.99 -5.69 12.18
N MET A 11 -14.91 -5.61 10.86
CA MET A 11 -16.03 -5.39 9.95
C MET A 11 -17.08 -6.49 10.09
N ALA A 12 -18.35 -6.07 10.20
CA ALA A 12 -19.52 -6.73 9.61
C ALA A 12 -20.76 -5.86 9.87
N ASP A 13 -21.28 -5.22 8.83
CA ASP A 13 -22.71 -5.36 8.46
C ASP A 13 -23.05 -4.43 7.28
N TYR A 14 -22.97 -5.04 6.09
CA TYR A 14 -23.72 -4.62 4.92
C TYR A 14 -25.12 -5.24 5.03
N GLY A 15 -26.16 -4.42 5.11
CA GLY A 15 -27.54 -4.95 5.02
C GLY A 15 -28.64 -3.98 5.45
N ARG A 16 -28.97 -3.01 4.60
CA ARG A 16 -30.33 -2.41 4.63
C ARG A 16 -31.34 -3.44 4.10
N PRO A 17 -32.54 -3.49 4.69
CA PRO A 17 -33.72 -3.18 3.88
C PRO A 17 -34.74 -2.24 4.55
N ARG A 18 -35.68 -1.83 3.70
CA ARG A 18 -36.68 -0.75 3.80
C ARG A 18 -37.75 -0.90 4.90
N LEU A 19 -38.18 0.28 5.35
CA LEU A 19 -39.50 0.74 5.83
C LEU A 19 -40.68 -0.24 5.76
N ALA A 20 -41.40 -0.36 6.89
CA ALA A 20 -42.86 -0.52 6.94
C ALA A 20 -43.42 0.16 8.20
N ALA A 21 -44.52 0.89 8.02
CA ALA A 21 -45.24 1.66 9.04
C ALA A 21 -46.19 0.78 9.89
N GLY A 22 -46.45 1.20 11.13
CA GLY A 22 -47.52 0.66 11.98
C GLY A 22 -47.62 1.42 13.32
N GLN A 23 -48.76 2.08 13.53
CA GLN A 23 -49.11 2.93 14.68
C GLN A 23 -49.47 2.13 15.95
N ALA A 24 -49.24 2.72 17.14
CA ALA A 24 -50.14 2.80 18.32
C ALA A 24 -49.35 3.38 19.53
N GLN A 25 -49.61 4.58 20.06
CA GLN A 25 -50.65 5.03 21.02
C GLN A 25 -50.28 4.87 22.52
N GLY A 26 -50.35 6.00 23.27
CA GLY A 26 -50.30 6.12 24.74
C GLY A 26 -48.87 6.28 25.32
N GLU A 27 -48.53 7.13 26.28
CA GLU A 27 -49.26 7.88 27.32
C GLU A 27 -48.46 9.12 27.79
N ARG A 28 -49.12 9.92 28.63
CA ARG A 28 -48.78 11.27 29.09
C ARG A 28 -47.76 11.31 30.23
N PHE A 29 -46.85 12.29 30.20
CA PHE A 29 -46.19 12.95 31.35
C PHE A 29 -45.68 14.31 30.80
N GLY A 30 -45.89 15.51 31.36
CA GLY A 30 -46.20 15.88 32.73
C GLY A 30 -45.01 16.57 33.39
N GLY A 31 -44.63 17.78 32.96
CA GLY A 31 -43.87 18.72 33.81
C GLY A 31 -42.59 19.36 33.24
N SER A 32 -42.46 20.66 33.55
CA SER A 32 -41.27 21.53 33.54
C SER A 32 -40.87 22.22 32.23
N ILE A 33 -41.48 23.41 32.06
CA ILE A 33 -41.01 24.51 31.23
C ILE A 33 -39.79 25.13 31.94
N THR A 34 -38.58 24.76 31.55
CA THR A 34 -37.38 25.64 31.48
C THR A 34 -36.18 24.81 31.03
N GLN A 35 -35.97 24.72 29.73
CA GLN A 35 -34.63 24.55 29.17
C GLN A 35 -34.47 25.64 28.11
N GLN A 36 -33.60 26.61 28.40
CA GLN A 36 -33.10 27.53 27.39
C GLN A 36 -32.48 26.69 26.28
N ALA A 37 -33.15 26.63 25.14
CA ALA A 37 -32.60 26.05 23.93
C ALA A 37 -31.32 26.81 23.61
N LYS A 38 -30.19 26.12 23.78
CA LYS A 38 -28.90 26.56 23.26
C LYS A 38 -29.12 26.79 21.77
N ALA A 39 -28.91 28.02 21.31
CA ALA A 39 -29.04 28.39 19.91
C ALA A 39 -28.26 27.36 19.09
N ILE A 40 -28.97 26.62 18.24
CA ILE A 40 -28.37 25.78 17.23
C ILE A 40 -27.73 26.78 16.28
N GLU A 41 -26.43 27.03 16.45
CA GLU A 41 -25.62 27.67 15.43
C GLU A 41 -25.76 26.81 14.18
N HIS A 42 -26.62 27.25 13.25
CA HIS A 42 -26.64 26.77 11.89
C HIS A 42 -25.28 27.10 11.28
N ARG A 43 -24.30 26.22 11.49
CA ARG A 43 -23.15 26.12 10.61
C ARG A 43 -23.75 25.83 9.24
N PRO A 44 -23.67 26.72 8.25
CA PRO A 44 -24.13 26.38 6.92
C PRO A 44 -23.36 25.13 6.51
N ALA A 45 -24.09 24.04 6.28
CA ALA A 45 -23.53 22.86 5.65
C ALA A 45 -22.87 23.36 4.37
N ALA A 46 -21.56 23.14 4.25
CA ALA A 46 -20.84 23.43 3.03
C ALA A 46 -21.66 22.82 1.89
N VAL A 47 -21.97 23.64 0.89
CA VAL A 47 -22.67 23.21 -0.32
C VAL A 47 -21.99 21.93 -0.80
N PRO A 48 -22.72 20.82 -1.02
CA PRO A 48 -22.08 19.62 -1.53
C PRO A 48 -21.46 20.00 -2.87
N ALA A 49 -20.13 20.01 -2.93
CA ALA A 49 -19.44 20.09 -4.19
C ALA A 49 -19.96 18.93 -5.05
N ASP A 50 -20.23 19.21 -6.32
CA ASP A 50 -20.62 18.18 -7.29
C ASP A 50 -19.68 16.96 -7.14
N ASP A 51 -20.24 15.75 -7.10
CA ASP A 51 -19.49 14.51 -6.83
C ASP A 51 -18.31 14.35 -7.82
N ALA A 52 -18.47 14.88 -9.03
CA ALA A 52 -17.43 14.97 -10.04
C ALA A 52 -16.24 15.85 -9.60
N THR A 53 -16.52 17.05 -9.06
CA THR A 53 -15.49 17.97 -8.57
C THR A 53 -14.76 17.39 -7.35
N THR A 54 -15.50 16.72 -6.47
CA THR A 54 -14.93 16.03 -5.29
C THR A 54 -13.95 14.93 -5.69
N THR A 55 -14.33 14.12 -6.69
CA THR A 55 -13.50 13.04 -7.20
C THR A 55 -12.25 13.56 -7.89
N GLU A 56 -12.36 14.66 -8.66
CA GLU A 56 -11.24 15.30 -9.34
C GLU A 56 -10.21 15.86 -8.35
N ILE A 57 -10.66 16.60 -7.32
CA ILE A 57 -9.79 17.16 -6.29
C ILE A 57 -9.06 16.04 -5.54
N ARG A 58 -9.79 15.01 -5.09
CA ARG A 58 -9.18 13.85 -4.40
C ARG A 58 -8.17 13.13 -5.29
N GLY A 59 -8.50 12.90 -6.57
CA GLY A 59 -7.58 12.29 -7.55
C GLY A 59 -6.31 13.11 -7.76
N GLY A 60 -6.42 14.44 -7.74
CA GLY A 60 -5.28 15.35 -7.78
C GLY A 60 -4.34 15.21 -6.57
N PHE A 61 -4.88 14.99 -5.37
CA PHE A 61 -4.06 14.70 -4.18
C PHE A 61 -3.42 13.32 -4.23
N ILE A 62 -4.17 12.28 -4.63
CA ILE A 62 -3.63 10.93 -4.81
C ILE A 62 -2.44 10.96 -5.77
N THR A 63 -2.57 11.64 -6.91
CA THR A 63 -1.50 11.76 -7.90
C THR A 63 -0.24 12.39 -7.31
N GLN A 64 -0.39 13.47 -6.53
CA GLN A 64 0.75 14.14 -5.89
C GLN A 64 1.41 13.29 -4.79
N LEU A 65 0.62 12.55 -4.02
CA LEU A 65 1.13 11.63 -3.00
C LEU A 65 1.86 10.43 -3.63
N LEU A 66 1.31 9.83 -4.68
CA LEU A 66 1.94 8.73 -5.41
C LEU A 66 3.26 9.15 -6.08
N ALA A 67 3.35 10.40 -6.56
CA ALA A 67 4.57 10.94 -7.14
C ALA A 67 5.74 10.95 -6.15
N ALA A 68 5.50 11.13 -4.85
CA ALA A 68 6.53 11.03 -3.80
C ALA A 68 7.13 9.62 -3.68
N LEU A 69 6.39 8.60 -4.12
CA LEU A 69 6.83 7.21 -4.17
C LEU A 69 7.35 6.80 -5.55
N ASN A 70 7.43 7.74 -6.50
CA ASN A 70 7.73 7.50 -7.90
C ASN A 70 6.72 6.55 -8.59
N ILE A 71 5.47 6.56 -8.12
CA ILE A 71 4.38 5.76 -8.67
C ILE A 71 3.49 6.64 -9.54
N LYS A 72 3.16 6.16 -10.73
CA LYS A 72 2.22 6.84 -11.64
C LYS A 72 0.77 6.55 -11.22
N SER A 73 -0.10 7.57 -11.27
CA SER A 73 -1.51 7.42 -10.88
C SER A 73 -2.27 6.41 -11.73
N GLU A 74 -1.94 6.28 -13.02
CA GLU A 74 -2.58 5.31 -13.91
C GLU A 74 -2.27 3.85 -13.51
N ALA A 75 -1.16 3.61 -12.81
CA ALA A 75 -0.87 2.28 -12.27
C ALA A 75 -1.78 1.96 -11.07
N TRP A 76 -2.09 2.96 -10.25
CA TRP A 76 -2.98 2.83 -9.10
C TRP A 76 -4.44 2.60 -9.53
N GLU A 77 -4.94 3.38 -10.48
CA GLU A 77 -6.34 3.30 -10.96
C GLU A 77 -6.70 1.93 -11.54
N ARG A 78 -5.72 1.22 -12.10
CA ARG A 78 -5.90 -0.13 -12.64
C ARG A 78 -6.08 -1.20 -11.56
N VAL A 79 -5.73 -0.91 -10.31
CA VAL A 79 -5.87 -1.85 -9.20
C VAL A 79 -7.22 -1.68 -8.52
N SER A 80 -8.26 -2.19 -9.17
CA SER A 80 -9.62 -2.22 -8.63
C SER A 80 -10.26 -3.60 -8.76
N GLY A 81 -11.32 -3.84 -7.99
CA GLY A 81 -12.09 -5.09 -8.02
C GLY A 81 -11.20 -6.33 -7.80
N ASN A 82 -11.28 -7.30 -8.70
CA ASN A 82 -10.53 -8.56 -8.58
C ASN A 82 -9.01 -8.37 -8.70
N ALA A 83 -8.54 -7.33 -9.40
CA ALA A 83 -7.11 -7.04 -9.48
C ALA A 83 -6.54 -6.70 -8.10
N HIS A 84 -7.33 -6.02 -7.25
CA HIS A 84 -6.95 -5.70 -5.88
C HIS A 84 -6.77 -6.97 -5.02
N VAL A 85 -7.70 -7.92 -5.12
CA VAL A 85 -7.62 -9.20 -4.39
C VAL A 85 -6.39 -9.99 -4.83
N ALA A 86 -6.11 -10.04 -6.13
CA ALA A 86 -4.92 -10.69 -6.66
C ALA A 86 -3.62 -9.98 -6.23
N ALA A 87 -3.63 -8.65 -6.08
CA ALA A 87 -2.50 -7.88 -5.58
C ALA A 87 -2.18 -8.22 -4.12
N ILE A 88 -3.20 -8.40 -3.27
CA ILE A 88 -3.02 -8.88 -1.89
C ILE A 88 -2.35 -10.26 -1.88
N ALA A 89 -2.82 -11.20 -2.69
CA ALA A 89 -2.22 -12.53 -2.81
C ALA A 89 -0.77 -12.48 -3.34
N ALA A 90 -0.47 -11.58 -4.27
CA ALA A 90 0.90 -11.32 -4.72
C ALA A 90 1.77 -10.77 -3.58
N ASN A 91 1.26 -9.84 -2.78
CA ASN A 91 1.97 -9.34 -1.61
C ASN A 91 2.26 -10.43 -0.57
N GLU A 92 1.34 -11.36 -0.33
CA GLU A 92 1.62 -12.48 0.57
C GLU A 92 2.73 -13.39 0.04
N ALA A 93 2.73 -13.69 -1.28
CA ALA A 93 3.80 -14.46 -1.91
C ALA A 93 5.14 -13.72 -1.83
N PHE A 94 5.14 -12.41 -2.10
CA PHE A 94 6.31 -11.56 -1.94
C PHE A 94 6.85 -11.60 -0.51
N ASN A 95 5.97 -11.50 0.49
CA ASN A 95 6.36 -11.54 1.90
C ASN A 95 6.98 -12.87 2.31
N ARG A 96 6.54 -13.99 1.74
CA ARG A 96 7.18 -15.30 1.96
C ARG A 96 8.59 -15.34 1.35
N ALA A 97 8.74 -14.89 0.10
CA ALA A 97 10.05 -14.84 -0.57
C ALA A 97 11.01 -13.84 0.10
N ARG A 98 10.51 -12.68 0.56
CA ARG A 98 11.28 -11.72 1.37
C ARG A 98 11.83 -12.38 2.64
N ARG A 99 10.98 -13.11 3.38
CA ARG A 99 11.33 -13.67 4.68
C ARG A 99 12.20 -14.93 4.60
N SER A 100 12.34 -15.54 3.43
CA SER A 100 13.28 -16.65 3.27
C SER A 100 14.75 -16.21 3.28
N ASN A 101 15.03 -14.91 3.22
CA ASN A 101 16.38 -14.36 3.35
C ASN A 101 16.39 -13.13 4.28
N ALA A 102 17.11 -13.22 5.40
CA ALA A 102 17.11 -12.17 6.43
C ALA A 102 17.70 -10.85 5.93
N SER A 103 18.76 -10.89 5.12
CA SER A 103 19.40 -9.71 4.53
C SER A 103 18.45 -8.98 3.57
N LEU A 104 17.71 -9.73 2.76
CA LEU A 104 16.67 -9.18 1.89
C LEU A 104 15.54 -8.50 2.69
N ASP A 105 15.06 -9.15 3.75
CA ASP A 105 14.01 -8.59 4.62
C ASP A 105 14.43 -7.27 5.27
N VAL A 106 15.68 -7.17 5.75
CA VAL A 106 16.22 -5.93 6.32
C VAL A 106 16.25 -4.80 5.30
N LEU A 107 16.77 -5.06 4.09
CA LEU A 107 16.84 -4.05 3.02
C LEU A 107 15.44 -3.55 2.61
N LEU A 108 14.49 -4.47 2.42
CA LEU A 108 13.13 -4.12 2.02
C LEU A 108 12.36 -3.40 3.13
N ARG A 109 12.57 -3.74 4.40
CA ARG A 109 11.98 -2.99 5.53
C ARG A 109 12.53 -1.57 5.62
N LYS A 110 13.84 -1.40 5.49
CA LYS A 110 14.44 -0.06 5.46
C LYS A 110 13.82 0.79 4.35
N ARG A 111 13.64 0.21 3.17
CA ARG A 111 12.99 0.91 2.06
C ARG A 111 11.52 1.23 2.33
N GLU A 112 10.80 0.33 2.99
CA GLU A 112 9.43 0.56 3.41
C GLU A 112 9.33 1.76 4.36
N ASP A 113 10.25 1.88 5.32
CA ASP A 113 10.34 3.02 6.23
C ASP A 113 10.70 4.33 5.50
N GLU A 114 11.64 4.29 4.55
CA GLU A 114 11.98 5.45 3.71
C GLU A 114 10.81 5.91 2.83
N ALA A 115 10.07 4.96 2.26
CA ALA A 115 8.88 5.23 1.46
C ALA A 115 7.76 5.84 2.33
N ARG A 116 7.58 5.33 3.56
CA ARG A 116 6.65 5.89 4.54
C ARG A 116 6.99 7.35 4.85
N LEU A 117 8.24 7.62 5.17
CA LEU A 117 8.72 8.98 5.43
C LEU A 117 8.46 9.90 4.24
N SER A 118 8.75 9.44 3.02
CA SER A 118 8.53 10.22 1.79
C SER A 118 7.06 10.58 1.59
N LEU A 119 6.15 9.64 1.87
CA LEU A 119 4.70 9.88 1.79
C LEU A 119 4.24 10.89 2.86
N ASP A 120 4.73 10.77 4.09
CA ASP A 120 4.39 11.64 5.22
C ASP A 120 4.88 13.08 5.00
N GLU A 121 6.08 13.23 4.44
CA GLU A 121 6.64 14.51 4.04
C GLU A 121 5.81 15.15 2.92
N ALA A 122 5.41 14.36 1.91
CA ALA A 122 4.54 14.84 0.84
C ALA A 122 3.17 15.28 1.36
N TYR A 123 2.54 14.50 2.23
CA TYR A 123 1.28 14.87 2.89
C TYR A 123 1.43 16.17 3.70
N THR A 124 2.49 16.29 4.50
CA THR A 124 2.76 17.50 5.30
C THR A 124 2.98 18.72 4.41
N ALA A 125 3.73 18.57 3.32
CA ALA A 125 3.98 19.63 2.36
C ALA A 125 2.69 20.07 1.63
N LEU A 126 1.83 19.12 1.24
CA LEU A 126 0.53 19.42 0.64
C LEU A 126 -0.38 20.13 1.63
N LYS A 127 -0.47 19.63 2.86
CA LYS A 127 -1.25 20.24 3.93
C LYS A 127 -0.82 21.68 4.22
N GLY A 128 0.48 21.96 4.22
CA GLY A 128 1.04 23.30 4.41
C GLY A 128 0.74 24.30 3.28
N LYS A 129 0.43 23.81 2.06
CA LYS A 129 0.04 24.65 0.92
C LYS A 129 -1.46 25.00 0.93
N LEU A 130 -2.28 24.26 1.67
CA LEU A 130 -3.71 24.50 1.76
C LEU A 130 -4.01 25.73 2.64
N ARG A 131 -5.03 26.50 2.25
CA ARG A 131 -5.44 27.68 3.03
C ARG A 131 -6.01 27.22 4.38
N PRO A 132 -5.78 27.96 5.48
CA PRO A 132 -6.27 27.58 6.82
C PRO A 132 -7.80 27.39 6.93
N GLN A 133 -8.57 27.93 5.99
CA GLN A 133 -10.04 27.89 5.96
C GLN A 133 -10.59 26.88 4.94
N ALA A 134 -9.73 26.19 4.19
CA ALA A 134 -10.12 25.19 3.19
C ALA A 134 -10.39 23.83 3.85
N SER A 135 -11.41 23.77 4.72
CA SER A 135 -11.74 22.55 5.46
C SER A 135 -12.10 21.38 4.55
N TRP A 136 -12.67 21.66 3.38
CA TRP A 136 -13.03 20.65 2.39
C TRP A 136 -11.81 20.03 1.70
N ASP A 137 -10.88 20.85 1.20
CA ASP A 137 -9.66 20.36 0.55
C ASP A 137 -8.78 19.59 1.53
N LEU A 138 -8.73 20.02 2.79
CA LEU A 138 -8.06 19.30 3.87
C LEU A 138 -8.69 17.91 4.09
N GLN A 139 -10.01 17.81 4.10
CA GLN A 139 -10.71 16.53 4.20
C GLN A 139 -10.38 15.63 3.01
N MET A 140 -10.39 16.16 1.78
CA MET A 140 -10.05 15.37 0.58
C MET A 140 -8.59 14.89 0.59
N LEU A 141 -7.66 15.70 1.09
CA LEU A 141 -6.27 15.30 1.28
C LEU A 141 -6.14 14.20 2.37
N ASP A 142 -6.85 14.35 3.49
CA ASP A 142 -6.86 13.36 4.57
C ASP A 142 -7.44 12.02 4.08
N ASP A 143 -8.54 12.05 3.33
CA ASP A 143 -9.17 10.87 2.75
C ASP A 143 -8.24 10.18 1.74
N ALA A 144 -7.60 10.96 0.85
CA ALA A 144 -6.62 10.44 -0.11
C ALA A 144 -5.43 9.77 0.59
N TYR A 145 -4.88 10.41 1.63
CA TYR A 145 -3.77 9.84 2.39
C TYR A 145 -4.16 8.55 3.12
N GLN A 146 -5.35 8.53 3.75
CA GLN A 146 -5.87 7.32 4.41
C GLN A 146 -6.13 6.18 3.41
N GLU A 147 -6.63 6.50 2.21
CA GLU A 147 -6.83 5.51 1.16
C GLU A 147 -5.50 4.85 0.75
N LEU A 148 -4.46 5.64 0.55
CA LEU A 148 -3.13 5.12 0.21
C LEU A 148 -2.52 4.31 1.36
N ASP A 149 -2.68 4.76 2.61
CA ASP A 149 -2.22 4.05 3.80
C ASP A 149 -2.87 2.66 3.94
N GLN A 150 -4.19 2.57 3.71
CA GLN A 150 -4.92 1.31 3.77
C GLN A 150 -4.43 0.28 2.75
N HIS A 151 -3.90 0.74 1.61
CA HIS A 151 -3.43 -0.10 0.51
C HIS A 151 -1.90 -0.12 0.38
N TRP A 152 -1.19 0.25 1.46
CA TRP A 152 0.26 0.39 1.49
C TRP A 152 1.00 -0.80 0.85
N ALA A 153 0.61 -2.03 1.22
CA ALA A 153 1.27 -3.22 0.74
C ALA A 153 1.17 -3.42 -0.79
N VAL A 154 0.09 -2.95 -1.41
CA VAL A 154 -0.08 -2.97 -2.87
C VAL A 154 0.76 -1.88 -3.51
N LEU A 155 0.79 -0.67 -2.93
CA LEU A 155 1.59 0.45 -3.43
C LEU A 155 3.06 0.08 -3.57
N MET A 156 3.61 -0.64 -2.58
CA MET A 156 5.02 -1.06 -2.60
C MET A 156 5.38 -1.97 -3.78
N LEU A 157 4.39 -2.68 -4.34
CA LEU A 157 4.54 -3.63 -5.45
C LEU A 157 4.19 -3.05 -6.81
N LEU A 158 3.65 -1.82 -6.88
CA LEU A 158 3.28 -1.20 -8.14
C LEU A 158 4.49 -1.00 -9.06
N PRO A 159 4.27 -0.88 -10.39
CA PRO A 159 5.33 -0.57 -11.33
C PRO A 159 6.15 0.65 -10.92
N HIS A 160 7.48 0.50 -10.96
CA HIS A 160 8.44 1.51 -10.50
C HIS A 160 8.32 1.87 -9.01
N GLY A 161 7.60 1.05 -8.25
CA GLY A 161 7.42 1.22 -6.83
C GLY A 161 8.69 0.92 -6.02
N PRO A 162 8.69 1.21 -4.72
CA PRO A 162 9.88 1.17 -3.88
C PRO A 162 10.58 -0.18 -3.78
N TYR A 163 9.86 -1.31 -3.82
CA TYR A 163 10.51 -2.63 -3.76
C TYR A 163 11.24 -2.99 -5.06
N GLU A 164 10.70 -2.58 -6.21
CA GLU A 164 11.31 -2.85 -7.51
C GLU A 164 12.66 -2.14 -7.65
N SER A 165 12.80 -0.91 -7.11
CA SER A 165 14.08 -0.19 -7.14
C SER A 165 15.15 -0.89 -6.30
N VAL A 166 14.81 -1.31 -5.08
CA VAL A 166 15.77 -2.00 -4.19
C VAL A 166 16.26 -3.30 -4.78
N LEU A 167 15.36 -4.09 -5.36
CA LEU A 167 15.73 -5.37 -5.95
C LEU A 167 16.65 -5.18 -7.15
N ARG A 168 16.38 -4.17 -8.00
CA ARG A 168 17.25 -3.82 -9.12
C ARG A 168 18.63 -3.37 -8.64
N ASP A 169 18.69 -2.43 -7.69
CA ASP A 169 19.96 -1.92 -7.16
C ASP A 169 20.78 -3.04 -6.52
N LEU A 170 20.11 -3.95 -5.80
CA LEU A 170 20.73 -5.12 -5.19
C LEU A 170 21.27 -6.09 -6.24
N THR A 171 20.49 -6.42 -7.29
CA THR A 171 20.96 -7.29 -8.36
C THR A 171 22.14 -6.70 -9.10
N ASP A 172 22.07 -5.41 -9.44
CA ASP A 172 23.13 -4.71 -10.16
C ASP A 172 24.43 -4.66 -9.34
N SER A 173 24.32 -4.50 -8.02
CA SER A 173 25.47 -4.48 -7.12
C SER A 173 26.18 -5.83 -6.96
N LEU A 174 25.44 -6.94 -7.10
CA LEU A 174 25.96 -8.29 -6.88
C LEU A 174 26.30 -9.03 -8.18
N GLU A 175 25.78 -8.56 -9.33
CA GLU A 175 25.90 -9.26 -10.61
C GLU A 175 27.35 -9.49 -11.04
N ALA A 176 28.21 -8.48 -10.90
CA ALA A 176 29.63 -8.61 -11.26
C ALA A 176 30.37 -9.65 -10.42
N ASP A 177 30.09 -9.69 -9.11
CA ASP A 177 30.70 -10.66 -8.20
C ASP A 177 30.11 -12.06 -8.37
N ALA A 178 28.82 -12.17 -8.70
CA ALA A 178 28.18 -13.43 -9.07
C ALA A 178 28.84 -14.03 -10.33
N GLY A 179 29.05 -13.20 -11.37
CA GLY A 179 29.70 -13.63 -12.60
C GLY A 179 31.17 -14.06 -12.41
N ALA A 180 31.84 -13.50 -11.40
CA ALA A 180 33.21 -13.85 -11.04
C ALA A 180 33.30 -15.01 -10.01
N GLY A 181 32.17 -15.54 -9.53
CA GLY A 181 32.15 -16.57 -8.50
C GLY A 181 32.71 -16.13 -7.13
N ARG A 182 32.66 -14.82 -6.84
CA ARG A 182 33.22 -14.23 -5.61
C ARG A 182 32.21 -14.08 -4.47
N LEU A 183 30.94 -14.36 -4.73
CA LEU A 183 29.90 -14.30 -3.72
C LEU A 183 30.05 -15.44 -2.72
N SER A 184 29.86 -15.14 -1.43
CA SER A 184 29.65 -16.17 -0.43
C SER A 184 28.35 -16.92 -0.68
N ASN A 185 28.16 -18.11 -0.08
CA ASN A 185 26.91 -18.87 -0.21
C ASN A 185 25.67 -18.06 0.18
N GLU A 186 25.78 -17.23 1.22
CA GLU A 186 24.68 -16.36 1.66
C GLU A 186 24.40 -15.25 0.64
N GLN A 187 25.45 -14.62 0.09
CA GLN A 187 25.30 -13.60 -0.95
C GLN A 187 24.78 -14.18 -2.26
N GLN A 188 25.17 -15.40 -2.62
CA GLN A 188 24.65 -16.11 -3.78
C GLN A 188 23.15 -16.39 -3.61
N SER A 189 22.74 -16.89 -2.44
CA SER A 189 21.31 -17.07 -2.12
C SER A 189 20.52 -15.75 -2.17
N LEU A 190 21.09 -14.67 -1.62
CA LEU A 190 20.48 -13.34 -1.69
C LEU A 190 20.32 -12.88 -3.15
N TYR A 191 21.37 -13.01 -3.95
CA TYR A 191 21.36 -12.65 -5.37
C TYR A 191 20.35 -13.46 -6.17
N ASP A 192 20.30 -14.79 -5.99
CA ASP A 192 19.39 -15.67 -6.72
C ASP A 192 17.92 -15.33 -6.42
N ILE A 193 17.57 -15.09 -5.15
CA ILE A 193 16.21 -14.68 -4.76
C ILE A 193 15.91 -13.27 -5.28
N ALA A 194 16.81 -12.30 -5.06
CA ALA A 194 16.59 -10.91 -5.47
C ALA A 194 16.41 -10.78 -6.98
N ARG A 195 17.23 -11.51 -7.75
CA ARG A 195 17.13 -11.60 -9.20
C ARG A 195 15.80 -12.20 -9.65
N GLY A 196 15.38 -13.33 -9.06
CA GLY A 196 14.09 -13.94 -9.38
C GLY A 196 12.91 -12.99 -9.11
N LEU A 197 12.97 -12.23 -8.01
CA LEU A 197 11.97 -11.21 -7.70
C LEU A 197 12.03 -10.02 -8.68
N ALA A 198 13.22 -9.53 -9.02
CA ALA A 198 13.41 -8.43 -9.97
C ALA A 198 12.89 -8.81 -11.37
N GLU A 199 13.19 -10.02 -11.85
CA GLU A 199 12.67 -10.56 -13.11
C GLU A 199 11.14 -10.65 -13.10
N ALA A 200 10.55 -11.12 -11.99
CA ALA A 200 9.10 -11.17 -11.82
C ALA A 200 8.43 -9.79 -11.91
N PHE A 201 9.10 -8.73 -11.42
CA PHE A 201 8.64 -7.35 -11.56
C PHE A 201 8.80 -6.80 -12.98
N HIS A 202 9.97 -6.96 -13.59
CA HIS A 202 10.34 -6.31 -14.85
C HIS A 202 9.40 -6.68 -16.00
N GLY A 203 8.99 -7.95 -16.08
CA GLY A 203 8.08 -8.44 -17.12
C GLY A 203 6.59 -8.19 -16.87
N ASN A 204 6.22 -7.48 -15.80
CA ASN A 204 4.84 -7.43 -15.31
C ASN A 204 4.27 -6.02 -15.20
N ALA A 205 3.27 -5.72 -16.04
CA ALA A 205 2.59 -4.43 -16.08
C ALA A 205 1.65 -4.18 -14.89
N ARG A 206 1.28 -5.21 -14.12
CA ARG A 206 0.38 -5.11 -12.95
C ARG A 206 -0.97 -4.42 -13.27
N SER A 207 -1.42 -4.55 -14.52
CA SER A 207 -2.58 -3.84 -15.09
C SER A 207 -3.93 -4.49 -14.81
N ASP A 208 -3.93 -5.77 -14.47
CA ASP A 208 -5.14 -6.59 -14.34
C ASP A 208 -4.89 -7.78 -13.40
N GLU A 209 -5.98 -8.48 -13.07
CA GLU A 209 -5.97 -9.67 -12.21
C GLU A 209 -4.98 -10.74 -12.69
N ALA A 210 -4.94 -11.02 -14.00
CA ALA A 210 -4.07 -12.06 -14.55
C ALA A 210 -2.58 -11.70 -14.37
N SER A 211 -2.25 -10.41 -14.51
CA SER A 211 -0.91 -9.89 -14.29
C SER A 211 -0.50 -10.00 -12.83
N TRP A 212 -1.39 -9.68 -11.88
CA TRP A 212 -1.12 -9.90 -10.45
C TRP A 212 -0.97 -11.37 -10.06
N ARG A 213 -1.77 -12.27 -10.65
CA ARG A 213 -1.64 -13.71 -10.43
C ARG A 213 -0.31 -14.25 -10.97
N ARG A 214 0.11 -13.81 -12.17
CA ARG A 214 1.44 -14.15 -12.72
C ARG A 214 2.57 -13.63 -11.83
N LEU A 215 2.42 -12.42 -11.29
CA LEU A 215 3.40 -11.85 -10.35
C LEU A 215 3.53 -12.72 -9.08
N SER A 216 2.40 -13.11 -8.48
CA SER A 216 2.36 -14.00 -7.32
C SER A 216 3.05 -15.36 -7.57
N ALA A 217 2.81 -15.95 -8.75
CA ALA A 217 3.48 -17.18 -9.18
C ALA A 217 5.00 -16.98 -9.34
N GLY A 218 5.42 -15.86 -9.93
CA GLY A 218 6.83 -15.48 -10.05
C GLY A 218 7.53 -15.34 -8.69
N PHE A 219 6.88 -14.71 -7.71
CA PHE A 219 7.42 -14.61 -6.35
C PHE A 219 7.56 -15.97 -5.66
N THR A 220 6.60 -16.85 -5.88
CA THR A 220 6.65 -18.22 -5.34
C THR A 220 7.79 -19.01 -5.99
N ALA A 221 8.02 -18.85 -7.28
CA ALA A 221 9.17 -19.47 -7.96
C ALA A 221 10.51 -18.93 -7.42
N ALA A 222 10.62 -17.62 -7.22
CA ALA A 222 11.84 -16.99 -6.68
C ALA A 222 12.20 -17.47 -5.27
N GLN A 223 11.20 -17.77 -4.43
CA GLN A 223 11.41 -18.36 -3.10
C GLN A 223 12.14 -19.72 -3.17
N HIS A 224 11.96 -20.45 -4.26
CA HIS A 224 12.51 -21.79 -4.48
C HIS A 224 13.70 -21.80 -5.45
N ALA A 225 14.30 -20.64 -5.75
CA ALA A 225 15.50 -20.59 -6.57
C ALA A 225 16.61 -21.43 -5.90
N GLU A 226 16.97 -22.55 -6.52
CA GLU A 226 18.05 -23.39 -6.02
C GLU A 226 19.37 -22.62 -6.11
N PRO A 227 20.24 -22.72 -5.10
CA PRO A 227 21.56 -22.10 -5.16
C PRO A 227 22.29 -22.69 -6.36
N ARG A 228 22.80 -21.82 -7.25
CA ARG A 228 23.73 -22.26 -8.30
C ARG A 228 24.97 -22.81 -7.61
N ILE A 229 25.04 -24.13 -7.48
CA ILE A 229 26.25 -24.81 -7.02
C ILE A 229 27.32 -24.47 -8.06
N ALA A 230 28.26 -23.61 -7.69
CA ALA A 230 29.51 -23.46 -8.42
C ALA A 230 30.12 -24.86 -8.46
N PHE A 231 30.13 -25.49 -9.65
CA PHE A 231 30.92 -26.69 -9.85
C PHE A 231 32.37 -26.30 -9.59
N ASP A 232 32.86 -26.73 -8.43
CA ASP A 232 34.25 -26.71 -8.04
C ASP A 232 35.01 -27.58 -9.05
N ASP A 233 35.46 -26.98 -10.15
CA ASP A 233 36.33 -27.61 -11.14
C ASP A 233 37.80 -27.61 -10.65
N GLY A 234 37.97 -27.76 -9.34
CA GLY A 234 39.22 -27.97 -8.62
C GLY A 234 39.42 -29.43 -8.26
N ARG A 235 39.09 -30.35 -9.17
CA ARG A 235 39.47 -31.77 -9.06
C ARG A 235 40.99 -31.86 -9.25
N THR A 236 41.75 -31.60 -8.19
CA THR A 236 43.17 -31.97 -8.11
C THR A 236 43.24 -33.50 -8.12
N LEU A 237 43.33 -34.05 -9.33
CA LEU A 237 43.89 -35.38 -9.54
C LEU A 237 45.41 -35.25 -9.53
N ASN A 238 46.01 -36.05 -8.64
CA ASN A 238 47.42 -36.34 -8.38
C ASN A 238 48.09 -35.51 -7.28
#